data_AF-A0A2N5ZJX0-F1
#
_entry.id   AF-A0A2N5ZJX0-F1
#
_cell.length_a   1.000
_cell.length_b   1.000
_cell.length_c   1.000
_cell.angle_alpha   90.00
_cell.angle_beta   90.00
_cell.angle_gamma   90.00
#
_symmetry.space_group_name_H-M   'P 1'
#
loop_
_entity.id
_entity.type
_entity.pdbx_description
1 polymer ?
#
loop_
_entity_poly.entity_id
_entity_poly.type
_entity_poly.pdbx_seq_one_letter_code
_entity_poly.pdbx_strand_id
1 'polypeptide(L)'
;MKKNLFIFLFLIAILSINVLAKTYDDADKLYQKGKYQEAYDIYKELLQGEEDNEIRFKSFYRAAECLAYLYRYGKATDLVINTKIPDDLEYKARFLILRSELLQNFIKQYSSIMSKDIIEDDTEQDVFSLTESEIENIIRESYKSLWGLRYVLVSMKLEDENFYLDVKNTDFGRFPTLFDYVSMRWISYLKQKSKSTFLDAFDLLKDKDTVILRDDLSDVEKIVAIMRISETYMVHKRLEASERWKIERMKFPLYSNYFKYDAEKYKDMLIKRLLESVDEFKTDTASAQSGFEAASLENGRGNYVKAVEIC
;
A
#
# COMPACT_ATOMS: atom_id res chain seq x y z
N MET A 1 -57.21 -31.17 40.73
CA MET A 1 -55.79 -31.27 40.31
C MET A 1 -55.53 -30.57 38.96
N LYS A 2 -55.83 -29.27 38.81
CA LYS A 2 -55.64 -28.52 37.54
C LYS A 2 -55.00 -27.13 37.70
N LYS A 3 -54.43 -26.82 38.88
CA LYS A 3 -53.86 -25.48 39.18
C LYS A 3 -52.33 -25.39 39.13
N ASN A 4 -51.62 -26.50 38.93
CA ASN A 4 -50.14 -26.49 38.94
C ASN A 4 -49.51 -26.54 37.55
N LEU A 5 -50.30 -26.61 36.47
CA LEU A 5 -49.75 -26.67 35.09
C LEU A 5 -49.49 -25.28 34.50
N PHE A 6 -50.13 -24.22 35.03
CA PHE A 6 -50.04 -22.87 34.47
C PHE A 6 -48.81 -22.08 34.95
N ILE A 7 -48.16 -22.50 36.05
CA ILE A 7 -47.00 -21.81 36.62
C ILE A 7 -45.69 -22.25 35.93
N PHE A 8 -45.66 -23.43 35.29
CA PHE A 8 -44.48 -23.92 34.58
C PHE A 8 -44.29 -23.29 33.19
N LEU A 9 -45.38 -22.84 32.55
CA LEU A 9 -45.35 -22.17 31.23
C LEU A 9 -44.93 -20.70 31.32
N PHE A 10 -45.04 -20.07 32.49
CA PHE A 10 -44.61 -18.67 32.68
C PHE A 10 -43.12 -18.54 33.01
N LEU A 11 -42.48 -19.58 33.56
CA LEU A 11 -41.03 -19.58 33.83
C LEU A 11 -40.17 -19.83 32.58
N ILE A 12 -40.70 -20.52 31.56
CA ILE A 12 -39.98 -20.79 30.29
C ILE A 12 -39.98 -19.55 29.38
N ALA A 13 -40.92 -18.62 29.55
CA ALA A 13 -40.98 -17.37 28.79
C ALA A 13 -40.00 -16.28 29.28
N ILE A 14 -39.38 -16.45 30.45
CA ILE A 14 -38.47 -15.45 31.06
C ILE A 14 -37.00 -15.88 30.97
N LEU A 15 -36.71 -17.12 30.55
CA LEU A 15 -35.40 -17.43 29.94
C LEU A 15 -35.38 -16.96 28.48
N SER A 16 -35.68 -15.68 28.26
CA SER A 16 -35.05 -14.92 27.20
C SER A 16 -33.57 -14.92 27.55
N ILE A 17 -32.85 -15.95 27.10
CA ILE A 17 -31.40 -15.94 27.07
C ILE A 17 -31.08 -14.68 26.28
N ASN A 18 -30.71 -13.62 27.01
CA ASN A 18 -29.98 -12.50 26.45
C ASN A 18 -28.67 -13.12 25.98
N VAL A 19 -28.70 -13.73 24.79
CA VAL A 19 -27.50 -13.96 23.99
C VAL A 19 -27.01 -12.55 23.77
N LEU A 20 -26.10 -12.10 24.66
CA LEU A 20 -25.48 -10.80 24.51
C LEU A 20 -24.89 -10.80 23.11
N ALA A 21 -25.42 -9.94 22.24
CA ALA A 21 -24.88 -9.77 20.91
C ALA A 21 -23.39 -9.47 21.08
N LYS A 22 -22.54 -10.31 20.51
CA LYS A 22 -21.10 -10.15 20.63
C LYS A 22 -20.74 -8.85 19.91
N THR A 23 -19.94 -8.02 20.56
CA THR A 23 -19.61 -6.68 20.07
C THR A 23 -18.26 -6.67 19.36
N TYR A 24 -17.99 -5.58 18.64
CA TYR A 24 -16.66 -5.32 18.08
C TYR A 24 -15.54 -5.41 19.14
N ASP A 25 -15.77 -4.85 20.34
CA ASP A 25 -14.79 -4.86 21.43
C ASP A 25 -14.50 -6.28 21.95
N ASP A 26 -15.49 -7.18 21.91
CA ASP A 26 -15.30 -8.58 22.26
C ASP A 26 -14.40 -9.29 21.24
N ALA A 27 -14.59 -9.01 19.96
CA ALA A 27 -13.72 -9.51 18.88
C ALA A 27 -12.29 -8.97 18.99
N ASP A 28 -12.11 -7.68 19.27
CA ASP A 28 -10.77 -7.06 19.37
C ASP A 28 -10.00 -7.57 20.61
N LYS A 29 -10.69 -7.82 21.73
CA LYS A 29 -10.08 -8.50 22.89
C LYS A 29 -9.59 -9.91 22.57
N LEU A 30 -10.29 -10.65 21.70
CA LEU A 30 -9.84 -11.97 21.27
C LEU A 30 -8.66 -11.87 20.29
N TYR A 31 -8.73 -10.92 19.35
CA TYR A 31 -7.65 -10.63 18.42
C TYR A 31 -6.34 -10.32 19.15
N GLN A 32 -6.37 -9.40 20.13
CA GLN A 32 -5.19 -9.01 20.92
C GLN A 32 -4.60 -10.17 21.73
N LYS A 33 -5.40 -11.21 22.04
CA LYS A 33 -4.95 -12.43 22.72
C LYS A 33 -4.42 -13.50 21.76
N GLY A 34 -4.34 -13.21 20.45
CA GLY A 34 -3.93 -14.16 19.42
C GLY A 34 -4.98 -15.23 19.10
N LYS A 35 -6.22 -15.06 19.58
CA LYS A 35 -7.35 -15.98 19.33
C LYS A 35 -8.03 -15.65 18.01
N TYR A 36 -7.26 -15.77 16.92
CA TYR A 36 -7.65 -15.25 15.62
C TYR A 36 -8.87 -15.95 15.00
N GLN A 37 -9.06 -17.25 15.27
CA GLN A 37 -10.24 -17.97 14.77
C GLN A 37 -11.51 -17.45 15.45
N GLU A 38 -11.52 -17.37 16.78
CA GLU A 38 -12.70 -16.87 17.50
C GLU A 38 -12.98 -15.40 17.21
N ALA A 39 -11.93 -14.57 17.06
CA ALA A 39 -12.08 -13.18 16.66
C ALA A 39 -12.66 -13.05 15.24
N TYR A 40 -12.16 -13.84 14.28
CA TYR A 40 -12.66 -13.88 12.92
C TYR A 40 -14.16 -14.22 12.86
N ASP A 41 -14.60 -15.21 13.62
CA ASP A 41 -16.01 -15.63 13.60
C ASP A 41 -16.94 -14.48 14.04
N ILE A 42 -16.54 -13.69 15.05
CA ILE A 42 -17.30 -12.51 15.49
C ILE A 42 -17.24 -11.39 14.45
N TYR A 43 -16.05 -11.06 13.92
CA TYR A 43 -15.94 -10.02 12.89
C TYR A 43 -16.77 -10.35 11.64
N LYS A 44 -16.83 -11.63 11.26
CA LYS A 44 -17.67 -12.10 10.15
C LYS A 44 -19.16 -11.88 10.42
N GLU A 45 -19.63 -12.14 11.64
CA GLU A 45 -21.02 -11.85 12.04
C GLU A 45 -21.31 -10.34 11.95
N LEU A 46 -20.41 -9.51 12.47
CA LEU A 46 -20.54 -8.04 12.45
C LEU A 46 -20.58 -7.47 11.01
N LEU A 47 -19.91 -8.12 10.06
CA LEU A 47 -19.94 -7.72 8.65
C LEU A 47 -21.31 -7.90 7.99
N GLN A 48 -22.08 -8.89 8.45
CA GLN A 48 -23.39 -9.23 7.91
C GLN A 48 -24.52 -8.47 8.62
N GLY A 49 -24.24 -7.88 9.79
CA GLY A 49 -25.21 -7.14 10.59
C GLY A 49 -25.52 -5.74 10.07
N GLU A 50 -26.41 -5.05 10.80
CA GLU A 50 -26.82 -3.66 10.55
C GLU A 50 -25.92 -2.64 11.29
N GLU A 51 -24.66 -3.01 11.54
CA GLU A 51 -23.70 -2.16 12.26
C GLU A 51 -23.40 -0.84 11.52
N ASP A 52 -22.92 0.15 12.27
CA ASP A 52 -22.42 1.39 11.70
C ASP A 52 -21.32 1.13 10.65
N ASN A 53 -21.22 2.01 9.65
CA ASN A 53 -20.28 1.86 8.54
C ASN A 53 -18.82 1.74 9.02
N GLU A 54 -18.42 2.49 10.05
CA GLU A 54 -17.07 2.42 10.60
C GLU A 54 -16.80 1.04 11.23
N ILE A 55 -17.72 0.55 12.07
CA ILE A 55 -17.61 -0.76 12.74
C ILE A 55 -17.53 -1.87 11.69
N ARG A 56 -18.38 -1.79 10.67
CA ARG A 56 -18.40 -2.76 9.57
C ARG A 56 -17.07 -2.77 8.81
N PHE A 57 -16.52 -1.60 8.48
CA PHE A 57 -15.25 -1.52 7.77
C PHE A 57 -14.06 -2.01 8.62
N LYS A 58 -14.02 -1.64 9.91
CA LYS A 58 -12.99 -2.16 10.83
C LYS A 58 -13.09 -3.67 11.00
N SER A 59 -14.31 -4.21 11.10
CA SER A 59 -14.55 -5.65 11.16
C SER A 59 -14.08 -6.36 9.90
N PHE A 60 -14.29 -5.76 8.72
CA PHE A 60 -13.80 -6.28 7.44
C PHE A 60 -12.29 -6.39 7.44
N TYR A 61 -11.63 -5.31 7.85
CA TYR A 61 -10.19 -5.22 7.92
C TYR A 61 -9.62 -6.30 8.87
N ARG A 62 -10.15 -6.37 10.09
CA ARG A 62 -9.74 -7.36 11.10
C ARG A 62 -10.04 -8.79 10.69
N ALA A 63 -11.15 -9.05 10.01
CA ALA A 63 -11.46 -10.37 9.48
C ALA A 63 -10.40 -10.82 8.46
N ALA A 64 -10.00 -9.92 7.54
CA ALA A 64 -8.94 -10.21 6.58
C ALA A 64 -7.58 -10.45 7.28
N GLU A 65 -7.23 -9.65 8.29
CA GLU A 65 -6.01 -9.86 9.10
C GLU A 65 -6.02 -11.19 9.85
N CYS A 66 -7.13 -11.55 10.51
CA CYS A 66 -7.26 -12.84 11.20
C CYS A 66 -7.02 -14.00 10.24
N LEU A 67 -7.59 -13.95 9.02
CA LEU A 67 -7.37 -14.96 8.00
C LEU A 67 -5.90 -15.04 7.59
N ALA A 68 -5.21 -13.90 7.45
CA ALA A 68 -3.78 -13.85 7.16
C ALA A 68 -2.93 -14.46 8.31
N TYR A 69 -3.23 -14.14 9.58
CA TYR A 69 -2.55 -14.73 10.74
C TYR A 69 -2.81 -16.23 10.90
N LEU A 70 -3.92 -16.73 10.38
CA LEU A 70 -4.24 -18.16 10.31
C LEU A 70 -3.63 -18.84 9.06
N TYR A 71 -2.79 -18.15 8.29
CA TYR A 71 -2.20 -18.61 7.02
C TYR A 71 -3.23 -19.00 5.95
N ARG A 72 -4.44 -18.40 6.00
CA ARG A 72 -5.54 -18.64 5.06
C ARG A 72 -5.61 -17.51 4.02
N TYR A 73 -4.50 -17.27 3.32
CA TYR A 73 -4.38 -16.15 2.38
C TYR A 73 -5.37 -16.23 1.21
N GLY A 74 -5.78 -17.43 0.76
CA GLY A 74 -6.84 -17.59 -0.23
C GLY A 74 -8.16 -17.00 0.25
N LYS A 75 -8.66 -17.44 1.40
CA LYS A 75 -9.88 -16.91 2.02
C LYS A 75 -9.81 -15.41 2.31
N ALA A 76 -8.64 -14.91 2.73
CA ALA A 76 -8.45 -13.46 2.94
C ALA A 76 -8.61 -12.70 1.62
N THR A 77 -8.09 -13.27 0.53
CA THR A 77 -8.16 -12.69 -0.80
C THR A 77 -9.57 -12.77 -1.37
N ASP A 78 -10.26 -13.91 -1.21
CA ASP A 78 -11.69 -14.06 -1.54
C ASP A 78 -12.54 -13.00 -0.85
N LEU A 79 -12.31 -12.81 0.45
CA LEU A 79 -13.02 -11.82 1.23
C LEU A 79 -12.88 -10.43 0.61
N VAL A 80 -11.68 -10.02 0.21
CA VAL A 80 -11.46 -8.69 -0.37
C VAL A 80 -11.94 -8.57 -1.82
N ILE A 81 -11.89 -9.63 -2.64
CA ILE A 81 -12.42 -9.61 -4.00
C ILE A 81 -13.95 -9.50 -3.98
N ASN A 82 -14.61 -10.27 -3.10
CA ASN A 82 -16.06 -10.39 -3.05
C ASN A 82 -16.74 -9.31 -2.20
N THR A 83 -15.97 -8.52 -1.44
CA THR A 83 -16.52 -7.40 -0.67
C THR A 83 -16.73 -6.17 -1.55
N LYS A 84 -17.93 -5.56 -1.47
CA LYS A 84 -18.22 -4.29 -2.14
C LYS A 84 -17.25 -3.21 -1.68
N ILE A 85 -16.65 -2.51 -2.65
CA ILE A 85 -15.80 -1.34 -2.38
C ILE A 85 -16.63 -0.26 -1.65
N PRO A 86 -16.15 0.31 -0.53
CA PRO A 86 -16.84 1.40 0.15
C PRO A 86 -17.06 2.62 -0.75
N ASP A 87 -18.18 3.31 -0.57
CA ASP A 87 -18.51 4.53 -1.31
C ASP A 87 -17.77 5.76 -0.73
N ASP A 88 -17.50 5.77 0.59
CA ASP A 88 -16.65 6.76 1.25
C ASP A 88 -15.22 6.71 0.70
N LEU A 89 -14.66 7.86 0.34
CA LEU A 89 -13.39 7.93 -0.39
C LEU A 89 -12.18 7.51 0.45
N GLU A 90 -12.19 7.76 1.76
CA GLU A 90 -11.08 7.37 2.64
C GLU A 90 -11.11 5.86 2.91
N TYR A 91 -12.28 5.30 3.21
CA TYR A 91 -12.42 3.85 3.36
C TYR A 91 -12.18 3.12 2.05
N LYS A 92 -12.58 3.70 0.92
CA LYS A 92 -12.22 3.21 -0.41
C LYS A 92 -10.71 3.16 -0.62
N ALA A 93 -9.97 4.20 -0.23
CA ALA A 93 -8.51 4.19 -0.31
C ALA A 93 -7.89 3.08 0.54
N ARG A 94 -8.30 2.97 1.83
CA ARG A 94 -7.83 1.91 2.75
C ARG A 94 -8.14 0.51 2.21
N PHE A 95 -9.34 0.30 1.68
CA PHE A 95 -9.77 -0.95 1.04
C PHE A 95 -8.88 -1.31 -0.15
N LEU A 96 -8.64 -0.36 -1.06
CA LEU A 96 -7.85 -0.60 -2.27
C LEU A 96 -6.38 -0.90 -1.94
N ILE A 97 -5.83 -0.26 -0.90
CA ILE A 97 -4.50 -0.58 -0.37
C ILE A 97 -4.49 -2.04 0.10
N LEU A 98 -5.39 -2.42 1.02
CA LEU A 98 -5.48 -3.79 1.54
C LEU A 98 -5.62 -4.82 0.40
N ARG A 99 -6.51 -4.55 -0.57
CA ARG A 99 -6.73 -5.42 -1.73
C ARG A 99 -5.45 -5.63 -2.52
N SER A 100 -4.74 -4.54 -2.85
CA SER A 100 -3.50 -4.64 -3.61
C SER A 100 -2.41 -5.42 -2.85
N GLU A 101 -2.33 -5.28 -1.52
CA GLU A 101 -1.32 -5.96 -0.69
C GLU A 101 -1.63 -7.44 -0.51
N LEU A 102 -2.89 -7.81 -0.23
CA LEU A 102 -3.29 -9.20 -0.07
C LEU A 102 -3.15 -9.98 -1.38
N LEU A 103 -3.57 -9.41 -2.52
CA LEU A 103 -3.43 -10.07 -3.83
C LEU A 103 -1.95 -10.29 -4.20
N GLN A 104 -1.06 -9.33 -3.92
CA GLN A 104 0.38 -9.49 -4.14
C GLN A 104 0.96 -10.61 -3.26
N ASN A 105 0.56 -10.68 -1.99
CA ASN A 105 0.96 -11.75 -1.09
C ASN A 105 0.39 -13.11 -1.53
N PHE A 106 -0.85 -13.15 -2.02
CA PHE A 106 -1.48 -14.35 -2.55
C PHE A 106 -0.69 -14.92 -3.74
N ILE A 107 -0.36 -14.10 -4.74
CA ILE A 107 0.50 -14.53 -5.86
C ILE A 107 1.84 -15.06 -5.36
N LYS A 108 2.48 -14.34 -4.42
CA LYS A 108 3.78 -14.75 -3.88
C LYS A 108 3.72 -16.13 -3.21
N GLN A 109 2.64 -16.45 -2.51
CA GLN A 109 2.50 -17.72 -1.80
C GLN A 109 1.99 -18.88 -2.67
N TYR A 110 1.13 -18.59 -3.66
CA TYR A 110 0.39 -19.62 -4.38
C TYR A 110 0.60 -19.66 -5.89
N SER A 111 1.45 -18.81 -6.47
CA SER A 111 1.74 -18.79 -7.92
C SER A 111 2.08 -20.17 -8.53
N SER A 112 2.63 -21.10 -7.77
CA SER A 112 2.94 -22.46 -8.25
C SER A 112 1.75 -23.41 -8.35
N ILE A 113 0.66 -23.14 -7.61
CA ILE A 113 -0.55 -23.98 -7.54
C ILE A 113 -1.77 -23.32 -8.15
N MET A 114 -1.66 -22.08 -8.65
CA MET A 114 -2.72 -21.42 -9.38
C MET A 114 -2.99 -22.14 -10.70
N SER A 115 -4.27 -22.32 -10.99
CA SER A 115 -4.81 -23.00 -12.17
C SER A 115 -4.17 -22.51 -13.46
N LYS A 116 -3.48 -23.39 -14.19
CA LYS A 116 -3.31 -23.19 -15.65
C LYS A 116 -4.50 -23.76 -16.42
N ASP A 117 -5.14 -24.81 -15.89
CA ASP A 117 -6.17 -25.62 -16.56
C ASP A 117 -7.13 -26.32 -15.55
N ILE A 118 -7.75 -25.61 -14.59
CA ILE A 118 -8.76 -26.25 -13.72
C ILE A 118 -10.13 -26.24 -14.39
N ILE A 119 -10.68 -27.44 -14.51
CA ILE A 119 -12.00 -27.77 -15.04
C ILE A 119 -13.07 -27.21 -14.10
N GLU A 120 -14.02 -26.47 -14.69
CA GLU A 120 -15.24 -25.96 -14.07
C GLU A 120 -15.97 -27.09 -13.34
N ASP A 121 -15.99 -27.04 -12.01
CA ASP A 121 -17.10 -27.59 -11.25
C ASP A 121 -17.82 -26.39 -10.63
N ASP A 122 -19.03 -26.15 -11.12
CA ASP A 122 -19.92 -25.07 -10.74
C ASP A 122 -20.25 -25.16 -9.24
N THR A 123 -19.70 -24.23 -8.45
CA THR A 123 -20.44 -23.43 -7.45
C THR A 123 -19.45 -22.61 -6.61
N GLU A 124 -19.56 -21.28 -6.72
CA GLU A 124 -18.69 -20.24 -6.13
C GLU A 124 -17.30 -20.10 -6.78
N GLN A 125 -17.08 -18.95 -7.43
CA GLN A 125 -15.81 -18.57 -8.03
C GLN A 125 -14.80 -18.25 -6.91
N ASP A 126 -14.10 -19.27 -6.44
CA ASP A 126 -12.95 -19.18 -5.52
C ASP A 126 -11.80 -18.41 -6.20
N VAL A 127 -11.04 -17.57 -5.48
CA VAL A 127 -9.84 -16.89 -5.97
C VAL A 127 -8.84 -17.83 -6.64
N PHE A 128 -8.81 -19.12 -6.24
CA PHE A 128 -7.97 -20.13 -6.90
C PHE A 128 -8.41 -20.46 -8.33
N SER A 129 -9.64 -20.10 -8.72
CA SER A 129 -10.10 -20.20 -10.11
C SER A 129 -9.54 -19.08 -11.00
N LEU A 130 -9.01 -17.99 -10.42
CA LEU A 130 -8.42 -16.89 -11.16
C LEU A 130 -7.00 -17.24 -11.59
N THR A 131 -6.65 -16.82 -12.81
CA THR A 131 -5.27 -16.86 -13.30
C THR A 131 -4.41 -15.76 -12.66
N GLU A 132 -3.09 -15.94 -12.67
CA GLU A 132 -2.17 -14.89 -12.20
C GLU A 132 -2.40 -13.55 -12.93
N SER A 133 -2.64 -13.60 -14.25
CA SER A 133 -2.88 -12.40 -15.06
C SER A 133 -4.15 -11.64 -14.64
N GLU A 134 -5.22 -12.36 -14.27
CA GLU A 134 -6.45 -11.74 -13.77
C GLU A 134 -6.23 -11.09 -12.40
N ILE A 135 -5.56 -11.78 -11.48
CA ILE A 135 -5.20 -11.21 -10.18
C ILE A 135 -4.32 -9.97 -10.36
N GLU A 136 -3.31 -10.03 -11.23
CA GLU A 136 -2.49 -8.88 -11.55
C GLU A 136 -3.29 -7.71 -12.13
N ASN A 137 -4.29 -7.99 -12.96
CA ASN A 137 -5.17 -6.96 -13.49
C ASN A 137 -5.96 -6.29 -12.36
N ILE A 138 -6.48 -7.04 -11.39
CA ILE A 138 -7.15 -6.50 -10.21
C ILE A 138 -6.20 -5.62 -9.39
N ILE A 139 -4.93 -6.03 -9.22
CA ILE A 139 -3.91 -5.21 -8.55
C ILE A 139 -3.68 -3.90 -9.32
N ARG A 140 -3.48 -3.96 -10.64
CA ARG A 140 -3.28 -2.78 -11.50
C ARG A 140 -4.45 -1.81 -11.42
N GLU A 141 -5.68 -2.30 -11.53
CA GLU A 141 -6.88 -1.46 -11.43
C GLU A 141 -7.07 -0.87 -10.02
N SER A 142 -6.62 -1.57 -8.98
CA SER A 142 -6.60 -1.04 -7.62
C SER A 142 -5.65 0.15 -7.49
N TYR A 143 -4.43 0.05 -8.01
CA TYR A 143 -3.47 1.16 -8.01
C TYR A 143 -3.92 2.33 -8.88
N LYS A 144 -4.50 2.07 -10.06
CA LYS A 144 -5.10 3.14 -10.88
C LYS A 144 -6.22 3.86 -10.13
N SER A 145 -7.09 3.11 -9.46
CA SER A 145 -8.15 3.68 -8.63
C SER A 145 -7.59 4.52 -7.48
N LEU A 146 -6.56 4.03 -6.79
CA LEU A 146 -5.84 4.78 -5.75
C LEU A 146 -5.22 6.07 -6.30
N TRP A 147 -4.64 6.02 -7.49
CA TRP A 147 -4.09 7.21 -8.15
C TRP A 147 -5.15 8.24 -8.51
N GLY A 148 -6.35 7.78 -8.87
CA GLY A 148 -7.54 8.63 -9.02
C GLY A 148 -7.92 9.34 -7.71
N LEU A 149 -7.66 8.70 -6.56
CA LEU A 149 -7.90 9.23 -5.22
C LEU A 149 -6.72 10.03 -4.65
N ARG A 150 -5.71 10.38 -5.45
CA ARG A 150 -4.50 11.07 -4.97
C ARG A 150 -4.80 12.27 -4.07
N TYR A 151 -5.78 13.12 -4.41
CA TYR A 151 -6.14 14.30 -3.59
C TYR A 151 -6.63 13.94 -2.18
N VAL A 152 -7.32 12.80 -2.03
CA VAL A 152 -7.73 12.25 -0.74
C VAL A 152 -6.52 11.65 -0.02
N LEU A 153 -5.68 10.91 -0.74
CA LEU A 153 -4.47 10.31 -0.17
C LEU A 153 -3.48 11.35 0.38
N VAL A 154 -3.41 12.56 -0.21
CA VAL A 154 -2.55 13.64 0.32
C VAL A 154 -3.09 14.27 1.60
N SER A 155 -4.40 14.20 1.86
CA SER A 155 -4.97 14.71 3.11
C SER A 155 -4.94 13.69 4.25
N MET A 156 -4.81 12.40 3.91
CA MET A 156 -4.70 11.31 4.89
C MET A 156 -3.25 11.18 5.37
N LYS A 157 -2.99 11.63 6.60
CA LYS A 157 -1.64 11.51 7.17
C LYS A 157 -1.33 10.05 7.49
N LEU A 158 -0.12 9.62 7.18
CA LEU A 158 0.28 8.23 7.43
C LEU A 158 0.37 7.93 8.94
N GLU A 159 0.72 8.91 9.78
CA GLU A 159 0.80 8.75 11.24
C GLU A 159 -0.52 8.30 11.88
N ASP A 160 -1.65 8.67 11.28
CA ASP A 160 -3.00 8.39 11.80
C ASP A 160 -3.55 7.03 11.33
N GLU A 161 -2.81 6.31 10.47
CA GLU A 161 -3.27 5.08 9.80
C GLU A 161 -2.75 3.80 10.46
N ASN A 162 -2.29 3.88 11.71
CA ASN A 162 -1.69 2.77 12.47
C ASN A 162 -2.61 1.57 12.69
N PHE A 163 -3.93 1.76 12.58
CA PHE A 163 -4.89 0.67 12.64
C PHE A 163 -4.84 -0.19 11.36
N TYR A 164 -4.59 0.44 10.21
CA TYR A 164 -4.64 -0.20 8.90
C TYR A 164 -3.23 -0.54 8.36
N LEU A 165 -2.19 0.16 8.81
CA LEU A 165 -0.84 -0.02 8.30
C LEU A 165 0.15 -0.15 9.44
N ASP A 166 1.16 -1.01 9.27
CA ASP A 166 2.33 -0.99 10.15
C ASP A 166 3.18 0.22 9.80
N VAL A 167 2.95 1.31 10.54
CA VAL A 167 3.69 2.58 10.39
C VAL A 167 4.85 2.68 11.37
N LYS A 168 5.17 1.60 12.10
CA LYS A 168 6.26 1.61 13.07
C LYS A 168 7.60 1.82 12.35
N ASN A 169 8.41 2.75 12.86
CA ASN A 169 9.70 3.14 12.28
C ASN A 169 9.60 3.80 10.89
N THR A 170 8.42 4.32 10.53
CA THR A 170 8.29 5.09 9.30
C THR A 170 9.04 6.41 9.42
N ASP A 171 9.82 6.74 8.39
CA ASP A 171 10.33 8.09 8.19
C ASP A 171 9.18 8.99 7.70
N PHE A 172 8.49 9.64 8.64
CA PHE A 172 7.36 10.53 8.32
C PHE A 172 7.79 11.82 7.61
N GLY A 173 9.08 12.18 7.61
CA GLY A 173 9.60 13.25 6.76
C GLY A 173 9.58 12.85 5.28
N ARG A 174 9.92 11.58 5.00
CA ARG A 174 9.86 11.00 3.65
C ARG A 174 8.45 10.59 3.22
N PHE A 175 7.66 10.03 4.13
CA PHE A 175 6.34 9.47 3.88
C PHE A 175 5.28 10.06 4.83
N PRO A 176 4.99 11.36 4.76
CA PRO A 176 4.04 12.01 5.67
C PRO A 176 2.58 11.59 5.44
N THR A 177 2.21 11.15 4.23
CA THR A 177 0.81 10.88 3.85
C THR A 177 0.64 9.52 3.19
N LEU A 178 -0.60 9.03 3.11
CA LEU A 178 -0.91 7.80 2.37
C LEU A 178 -0.56 7.93 0.88
N PHE A 179 -0.53 9.13 0.32
CA PHE A 179 -0.10 9.32 -1.06
C PHE A 179 1.36 8.91 -1.28
N ASP A 180 2.25 9.23 -0.33
CA ASP A 180 3.66 8.84 -0.40
C ASP A 180 3.83 7.33 -0.26
N TYR A 181 3.09 6.73 0.68
CA TYR A 181 3.02 5.29 0.87
C TYR A 181 2.56 4.58 -0.41
N VAL A 182 1.40 4.98 -0.97
CA VAL A 182 0.84 4.39 -2.19
C VAL A 182 1.79 4.56 -3.38
N SER A 183 2.41 5.72 -3.55
CA SER A 183 3.40 5.96 -4.59
C SER A 183 4.57 4.99 -4.50
N MET A 184 5.13 4.80 -3.29
CA MET A 184 6.20 3.84 -3.05
C MET A 184 5.76 2.39 -3.31
N ARG A 185 4.59 1.98 -2.84
CA ARG A 185 4.06 0.63 -3.05
C ARG A 185 3.81 0.35 -4.53
N TRP A 186 3.23 1.30 -5.25
CA TRP A 186 2.97 1.15 -6.68
C TRP A 186 4.27 1.08 -7.48
N ILE A 187 5.25 1.94 -7.20
CA ILE A 187 6.58 1.86 -7.82
C ILE A 187 7.21 0.48 -7.56
N SER A 188 7.11 -0.03 -6.33
CA SER A 188 7.65 -1.34 -5.97
C SER A 188 6.98 -2.48 -6.74
N TYR A 189 5.66 -2.43 -6.89
CA TYR A 189 4.90 -3.37 -7.71
C TYR A 189 5.31 -3.30 -9.19
N LEU A 190 5.37 -2.09 -9.76
CA LEU A 190 5.76 -1.89 -11.16
C LEU A 190 7.19 -2.39 -11.42
N LYS A 191 8.14 -2.18 -10.50
CA LYS A 191 9.52 -2.71 -10.63
C LYS A 191 9.54 -4.24 -10.74
N GLN A 192 8.71 -4.93 -9.97
CA GLN A 192 8.64 -6.40 -10.00
C GLN A 192 8.07 -6.93 -11.33
N LYS A 193 7.21 -6.16 -12.01
CA LYS A 193 6.55 -6.56 -13.25
C LYS A 193 7.21 -6.01 -14.52
N SER A 194 8.02 -4.96 -14.38
CA SER A 194 8.71 -4.30 -15.48
C SER A 194 9.63 -5.25 -16.22
N LYS A 195 9.39 -5.41 -17.52
CA LYS A 195 10.41 -5.92 -18.45
C LYS A 195 11.41 -4.80 -18.76
N SER A 196 12.62 -5.15 -19.18
CA SER A 196 13.67 -4.19 -19.49
C SER A 196 13.30 -3.30 -20.69
N THR A 197 12.60 -2.20 -20.42
CA THR A 197 12.50 -1.05 -21.32
C THR A 197 13.58 -0.07 -20.93
N PHE A 198 14.39 0.35 -21.90
CA PHE A 198 15.49 1.27 -21.64
C PHE A 198 15.08 2.71 -21.91
N LEU A 199 15.00 3.52 -20.86
CA LEU A 199 14.87 4.97 -20.95
C LEU A 199 16.24 5.65 -20.92
N ASP A 200 16.32 6.90 -21.38
CA ASP A 200 17.51 7.72 -21.20
C ASP A 200 17.60 8.20 -19.74
N ALA A 201 18.69 7.83 -19.04
CA ALA A 201 18.88 8.25 -17.66
C ALA A 201 19.00 9.77 -17.51
N PHE A 202 19.58 10.46 -18.50
CA PHE A 202 19.82 11.91 -18.43
C PHE A 202 18.52 12.72 -18.41
N ASP A 203 17.41 12.14 -18.87
CA ASP A 203 16.10 12.76 -18.73
C ASP A 203 15.63 12.87 -17.28
N LEU A 204 16.13 12.01 -16.37
CA LEU A 204 15.79 12.06 -14.95
C LEU A 204 16.57 13.15 -14.20
N LEU A 205 17.55 13.81 -14.81
CA LEU A 205 18.26 14.95 -14.22
C LEU A 205 17.63 16.30 -14.61
N LYS A 206 16.75 16.31 -15.61
CA LYS A 206 16.06 17.52 -16.08
C LYS A 206 14.88 17.86 -15.19
N ASP A 207 14.69 19.15 -14.94
CA ASP A 207 13.42 19.70 -14.49
C ASP A 207 12.58 19.89 -15.76
N LYS A 208 11.67 18.94 -16.05
CA LYS A 208 10.76 19.07 -17.19
C LYS A 208 9.43 19.65 -16.72
N ASP A 209 8.88 20.55 -17.51
CA ASP A 209 7.55 21.10 -17.26
C ASP A 209 6.49 20.04 -17.55
N THR A 210 5.88 19.54 -16.48
CA THR A 210 4.73 18.62 -16.43
C THR A 210 4.94 17.19 -16.94
N VAL A 211 4.54 16.23 -16.10
CA VAL A 211 4.39 14.82 -16.48
C VAL A 211 2.99 14.36 -16.14
N ILE A 212 2.38 13.65 -17.09
CA ILE A 212 1.05 13.07 -16.96
C ILE A 212 1.21 11.56 -16.94
N LEU A 213 0.67 10.91 -15.91
CA LEU A 213 0.56 9.46 -15.88
C LEU A 213 -0.54 9.02 -16.86
N ARG A 214 -0.18 8.21 -17.86
CA ARG A 214 -1.11 7.66 -18.84
C ARG A 214 -1.07 6.13 -18.82
N ASP A 215 -2.17 5.51 -19.24
CA ASP A 215 -2.30 4.05 -19.26
C ASP A 215 -1.42 3.37 -20.30
N ASP A 216 -1.12 4.05 -21.40
CA ASP A 216 -0.31 3.57 -22.53
C ASP A 216 1.20 3.56 -22.25
N LEU A 217 1.65 4.17 -21.14
CA LEU A 217 3.05 4.16 -20.73
C LEU A 217 3.50 2.76 -20.32
N SER A 218 4.75 2.42 -20.64
CA SER A 218 5.42 1.24 -20.07
C SER A 218 5.54 1.36 -18.55
N ASP A 219 5.74 0.23 -17.85
CA ASP A 219 5.84 0.22 -16.39
C ASP A 219 6.99 1.10 -15.87
N VAL A 220 8.12 1.15 -16.58
CA VAL A 220 9.26 2.02 -16.25
C VAL A 220 8.89 3.50 -16.43
N GLU A 221 8.20 3.85 -17.51
CA GLU A 221 7.70 5.22 -17.71
C GLU A 221 6.67 5.62 -16.66
N LYS A 222 5.81 4.70 -16.23
CA LYS A 222 4.87 4.90 -15.12
C LYS A 222 5.62 5.14 -13.80
N ILE A 223 6.67 4.38 -13.50
CA ILE A 223 7.52 4.62 -12.31
C ILE A 223 8.07 6.05 -12.33
N VAL A 224 8.71 6.45 -13.43
CA VAL A 224 9.30 7.79 -13.57
C VAL A 224 8.22 8.87 -13.46
N ALA A 225 7.05 8.65 -14.06
CA ALA A 225 5.92 9.57 -13.96
C ALA A 225 5.39 9.69 -12.53
N ILE A 226 5.25 8.60 -11.79
CA ILE A 226 4.83 8.61 -10.38
C ILE A 226 5.85 9.39 -9.55
N MET A 227 7.16 9.12 -9.68
CA MET A 227 8.20 9.82 -8.92
C MET A 227 8.17 11.33 -9.19
N ARG A 228 8.04 11.74 -10.46
CA ARG A 228 7.92 13.16 -10.83
C ARG A 228 6.67 13.79 -10.26
N ILE A 229 5.51 13.15 -10.42
CA ILE A 229 4.26 13.69 -9.88
C ILE A 229 4.37 13.84 -8.35
N SER A 230 4.94 12.86 -7.66
CA SER A 230 5.17 12.92 -6.21
C SER A 230 6.09 14.06 -5.77
N GLU A 231 7.05 14.46 -6.62
CA GLU A 231 7.93 15.61 -6.44
C GLU A 231 7.22 16.96 -6.58
N THR A 232 6.08 17.01 -7.28
CA THR A 232 5.35 18.27 -7.54
C THR A 232 4.26 18.57 -6.51
N TYR A 233 3.81 17.57 -5.75
CA TYR A 233 2.71 17.75 -4.79
C TYR A 233 3.23 18.28 -3.44
N MET A 234 3.44 19.59 -3.33
CA MET A 234 3.98 20.23 -2.11
C MET A 234 2.92 20.58 -1.04
N VAL A 235 1.72 20.01 -1.12
CA VAL A 235 0.60 20.30 -0.18
C VAL A 235 0.71 19.48 1.11
N HIS A 236 -0.05 19.84 2.16
CA HIS A 236 -0.19 19.06 3.40
C HIS A 236 1.14 18.67 4.08
N LYS A 237 2.06 19.64 4.25
CA LYS A 237 3.39 19.44 4.87
C LYS A 237 4.31 18.46 4.11
N ARG A 238 4.03 18.17 2.84
CA ARG A 238 4.85 17.28 1.99
C ARG A 238 6.07 17.93 1.37
N LEU A 239 6.50 19.12 1.81
CA LEU A 239 7.63 19.81 1.19
C LEU A 239 8.91 18.95 1.23
N GLU A 240 9.27 18.43 2.40
CA GLU A 240 10.43 17.53 2.55
C GLU A 240 10.28 16.28 1.67
N ALA A 241 9.13 15.60 1.73
CA ALA A 241 8.86 14.42 0.92
C ALA A 241 9.00 14.71 -0.59
N SER A 242 8.49 15.85 -1.06
CA SER A 242 8.61 16.31 -2.46
C SER A 242 10.08 16.40 -2.89
N GLU A 243 10.91 17.04 -2.08
CA GLU A 243 12.33 17.24 -2.34
C GLU A 243 13.08 15.90 -2.32
N ARG A 244 12.75 15.02 -1.38
CA ARG A 244 13.34 13.67 -1.29
C ARG A 244 12.90 12.77 -2.44
N TRP A 245 11.67 12.92 -2.97
CA TRP A 245 11.24 12.25 -4.21
C TRP A 245 12.06 12.69 -5.42
N LYS A 246 12.45 13.97 -5.51
CA LYS A 246 13.36 14.47 -6.56
C LYS A 246 14.72 13.79 -6.46
N ILE A 247 15.32 13.69 -5.27
CA ILE A 247 16.58 12.97 -5.03
C ILE A 247 16.47 11.51 -5.51
N GLU A 248 15.43 10.81 -5.06
CA GLU A 248 15.21 9.39 -5.40
C GLU A 248 15.04 9.16 -6.90
N ARG A 249 14.32 10.06 -7.58
CA ARG A 249 14.17 10.04 -9.03
C ARG A 249 15.53 10.18 -9.72
N MET A 250 16.34 11.17 -9.33
CA MET A 250 17.66 11.39 -9.92
C MET A 250 18.60 10.21 -9.68
N LYS A 251 18.48 9.51 -8.55
CA LYS A 251 19.29 8.32 -8.25
C LYS A 251 18.80 7.04 -8.91
N PHE A 252 17.55 7.01 -9.40
CA PHE A 252 16.91 5.78 -9.86
C PHE A 252 17.72 4.95 -10.88
N PRO A 253 18.43 5.57 -11.85
CA PRO A 253 19.25 4.82 -12.79
C PRO A 253 20.43 4.06 -12.17
N LEU A 254 20.91 4.46 -10.99
CA LEU A 254 22.09 3.83 -10.35
C LEU A 254 21.78 2.47 -9.73
N TYR A 255 20.54 2.22 -9.36
CA TYR A 255 20.11 0.99 -8.68
C TYR A 255 19.08 0.19 -9.49
N SER A 256 18.94 0.49 -10.78
CA SER A 256 18.05 -0.23 -11.69
C SER A 256 18.69 -0.44 -13.06
N ASN A 257 18.24 -1.46 -13.78
CA ASN A 257 18.72 -1.82 -15.11
C ASN A 257 17.78 -1.33 -16.23
N TYR A 258 16.90 -0.36 -15.94
CA TYR A 258 15.90 0.16 -16.89
C TYR A 258 16.40 1.35 -17.72
N PHE A 259 17.69 1.69 -17.64
CA PHE A 259 18.21 2.91 -18.24
C PHE A 259 19.46 2.65 -19.07
N LYS A 260 19.59 3.39 -20.18
CA LYS A 260 20.80 3.47 -20.99
C LYS A 260 21.53 4.76 -20.66
N TYR A 261 22.80 4.66 -20.29
CA TYR A 261 23.65 5.80 -20.00
C TYR A 261 25.12 5.40 -19.92
N ASP A 262 26.01 6.38 -20.09
CA ASP A 262 27.41 6.27 -19.70
C ASP A 262 27.50 6.49 -18.19
N ALA A 263 27.96 5.48 -17.45
CA ALA A 263 27.89 5.47 -15.99
C ALA A 263 28.68 6.61 -15.34
N GLU A 264 29.87 6.91 -15.84
CA GLU A 264 30.71 7.96 -15.26
C GLU A 264 30.21 9.35 -15.63
N LYS A 265 29.82 9.57 -16.89
CA LYS A 265 29.18 10.82 -17.30
C LYS A 265 27.88 11.08 -16.54
N TYR A 266 27.08 10.04 -16.29
CA TYR A 266 25.84 10.19 -15.52
C TYR A 266 26.10 10.55 -14.07
N LYS A 267 27.05 9.88 -13.40
CA LYS A 267 27.45 10.21 -12.03
C LYS A 267 28.00 11.64 -11.94
N ASP A 268 28.80 12.11 -12.89
CA ASP A 268 29.28 13.50 -12.92
C ASP A 268 28.13 14.51 -12.96
N MET A 269 27.18 14.29 -13.86
CA MET A 269 26.00 15.16 -13.99
C MET A 269 25.08 15.06 -12.77
N LEU A 270 24.93 13.88 -12.19
CA LEU A 270 24.13 13.65 -10.99
C LEU A 270 24.74 14.36 -9.78
N ILE A 271 26.06 14.24 -9.53
CA ILE A 271 26.75 14.96 -8.45
C ILE A 271 26.52 16.46 -8.60
N LYS A 272 26.71 17.00 -9.80
CA LYS A 272 26.45 18.42 -10.07
C LYS A 272 24.99 18.80 -9.72
N ARG A 273 24.01 18.04 -10.19
CA ARG A 273 22.59 18.33 -9.94
C ARG A 273 22.21 18.18 -8.46
N LEU A 274 22.79 17.22 -7.75
CA LEU A 274 22.59 17.05 -6.31
C LEU A 274 23.17 18.24 -5.53
N LEU A 275 24.36 18.73 -5.89
CA LEU A 275 24.95 19.92 -5.27
C LEU A 275 24.14 21.18 -5.55
N GLU A 276 23.65 21.38 -6.78
CA GLU A 276 22.70 22.47 -7.08
C GLU A 276 21.42 22.35 -6.22
N SER A 277 20.96 21.13 -5.96
CA SER A 277 19.78 20.89 -5.13
C SER A 277 19.99 21.17 -3.64
N VAL A 278 21.24 21.15 -3.14
CA VAL A 278 21.56 21.57 -1.75
C VAL A 278 21.12 23.01 -1.52
N ASP A 279 21.38 23.89 -2.49
CA ASP A 279 21.02 25.31 -2.42
C ASP A 279 19.55 25.59 -2.79
N GLU A 280 18.95 24.75 -3.65
CA GLU A 280 17.55 24.89 -4.07
C GLU A 280 16.53 24.39 -3.01
N PHE A 281 16.88 23.36 -2.25
CA PHE A 281 15.97 22.74 -1.29
C PHE A 281 15.70 23.63 -0.08
N LYS A 282 14.44 23.61 0.34
CA LYS A 282 13.92 24.44 1.42
C LYS A 282 13.92 23.72 2.77
N THR A 283 14.15 22.41 2.78
CA THR A 283 14.23 21.62 4.00
C THR A 283 15.65 21.17 4.27
N ASP A 284 16.13 21.41 5.49
CA ASP A 284 17.49 21.04 5.91
C ASP A 284 17.76 19.54 5.71
N THR A 285 16.77 18.69 6.00
CA THR A 285 16.87 17.24 5.81
C THR A 285 17.09 16.86 4.36
N ALA A 286 16.34 17.43 3.41
CA ALA A 286 16.50 17.11 1.99
C ALA A 286 17.79 17.71 1.42
N SER A 287 18.15 18.93 1.83
CA SER A 287 19.42 19.58 1.48
C SER A 287 20.61 18.74 1.95
N ALA A 288 20.63 18.33 3.22
CA ALA A 288 21.65 17.46 3.79
C ALA A 288 21.68 16.08 3.11
N GLN A 289 20.52 15.48 2.82
CA GLN A 289 20.47 14.23 2.05
C GLN A 289 21.09 14.41 0.66
N SER A 290 20.79 15.51 -0.04
CA SER A 290 21.34 15.77 -1.38
C SER A 290 22.88 15.86 -1.34
N GLY A 291 23.42 16.60 -0.38
CA GLY A 291 24.87 16.70 -0.15
C GLY A 291 25.51 15.35 0.19
N PHE A 292 24.91 14.60 1.12
CA PHE A 292 25.37 13.27 1.49
C PHE A 292 25.42 12.29 0.31
N GLU A 293 24.42 12.32 -0.58
CA GLU A 293 24.37 11.47 -1.76
C GLU A 293 25.43 11.88 -2.78
N ALA A 294 25.68 13.17 -2.97
CA ALA A 294 26.77 13.66 -3.81
C ALA A 294 28.15 13.23 -3.27
N ALA A 295 28.38 13.40 -1.97
CA ALA A 295 29.60 12.95 -1.28
C ALA A 295 29.79 11.43 -1.39
N SER A 296 28.71 10.66 -1.24
CA SER A 296 28.73 9.19 -1.36
C SER A 296 29.15 8.73 -2.77
N LEU A 297 28.75 9.44 -3.81
CA LEU A 297 29.15 9.14 -5.19
C LEU A 297 30.64 9.46 -5.43
N GLU A 298 31.15 10.58 -4.91
CA GLU A 298 32.59 10.91 -4.96
C GLU A 298 33.42 9.89 -4.18
N ASN A 299 32.96 9.50 -2.98
CA ASN A 299 33.60 8.47 -2.18
C ASN A 299 33.65 7.12 -2.91
N GLY A 300 32.53 6.72 -3.55
CA GLY A 300 32.47 5.50 -4.37
C GLY A 300 33.41 5.49 -5.58
N ARG A 301 33.93 6.66 -5.98
CA ARG A 301 34.94 6.83 -7.04
C ARG A 301 36.37 6.92 -6.50
N GLY A 302 36.57 6.87 -5.19
CA GLY A 302 37.87 7.07 -4.54
C GLY A 302 38.29 8.54 -4.40
N ASN A 303 37.41 9.49 -4.66
CA ASN A 303 37.68 10.92 -4.52
C ASN A 303 37.41 11.40 -3.09
N TYR A 304 38.10 10.81 -2.11
CA TYR A 304 37.82 11.01 -0.68
C TYR A 304 37.90 12.48 -0.22
N VAL A 305 38.86 13.25 -0.75
CA VAL A 305 39.02 14.66 -0.40
C VAL A 305 37.78 15.46 -0.80
N LYS A 306 37.29 15.27 -2.04
CA LYS A 306 36.06 15.93 -2.51
C LYS A 306 34.83 15.49 -1.71
N ALA A 307 34.74 14.21 -1.36
CA ALA A 307 33.63 13.69 -0.56
C ALA A 307 33.57 14.35 0.83
N VAL A 308 34.73 14.63 1.44
CA VAL A 308 34.82 15.36 2.71
C VAL A 308 34.52 16.84 2.53
N GLU A 309 34.95 17.47 1.43
CA GLU A 309 34.66 18.90 1.14
C GLU A 309 33.16 19.18 0.93
N ILE A 310 32.39 18.18 0.49
CA ILE A 310 30.92 18.29 0.31
C ILE A 310 30.17 18.16 1.65
N CYS A 311 30.72 17.44 2.62
CA CYS A 311 30.11 17.20 3.94
C CYS A 311 30.30 18.39 4.88
#